data_AF-A0A951BBB6-F1
#
_entry.id   AF-A0A951BBB6-F1
#
_cell.length_a   1.000
_cell.length_b   1.000
_cell.length_c   1.000
_cell.angle_alpha   90.00
_cell.angle_beta   90.00
_cell.angle_gamma   90.00
#
_symmetry.space_group_name_H-M   'P 1'
#
loop_
_entity.id
_entity.type
_entity.pdbx_description
1 polymer ?
#
loop_
_entity_poly.entity_id
_entity_poly.type
_entity_poly.pdbx_seq_one_letter_code
_entity_poly.pdbx_strand_id
1 'polypeptide(L)'
;LEACTAADLEFHLAIIRATKNPVFANLGSIIGAALSSSFRLTTSLTHSYERTLAAHGDVLEAIRLRQPDIARRAMLGLIDIASNDLAGIERDRFRYSFAASKQRTRG
;
A
#
# COMPACT_ATOMS: atom_id res chain seq x y z
N LEU A 1 9.74 9.78 2.07
CA LEU A 1 8.78 8.73 2.48
C LEU A 1 7.39 9.32 2.67
N GLU A 2 7.19 10.29 3.58
CA GLU A 2 5.88 10.94 3.79
C GLU A 2 5.27 11.54 2.51
N ALA A 3 6.08 12.16 1.65
CA ALA A 3 5.62 12.70 0.36
C ALA A 3 5.05 11.62 -0.58
N CYS A 4 5.58 10.39 -0.56
CA CYS A 4 5.05 9.31 -1.40
C CYS A 4 3.74 8.77 -0.83
N THR A 5 3.67 8.58 0.48
CA THR A 5 2.44 8.18 1.16
C THR A 5 1.30 9.16 0.90
N ALA A 6 1.59 10.46 0.91
CA ALA A 6 0.62 11.50 0.58
C ALA A 6 0.17 11.41 -0.90
N ALA A 7 1.11 11.19 -1.83
CA ALA A 7 0.82 11.05 -3.25
C ALA A 7 -0.06 9.81 -3.55
N ASP A 8 0.24 8.66 -2.93
CA ASP A 8 -0.55 7.43 -3.10
C ASP A 8 -1.98 7.63 -2.58
N LEU A 9 -2.12 8.27 -1.41
CA LEU A 9 -3.42 8.62 -0.86
C LEU A 9 -4.21 9.54 -1.79
N GLU A 10 -3.57 10.59 -2.32
CA GLU A 10 -4.20 11.53 -3.24
C GLU A 10 -4.67 10.82 -4.52
N PHE A 11 -3.86 9.90 -5.05
CA PHE A 11 -4.20 9.09 -6.22
C PHE A 11 -5.47 8.26 -5.99
N HIS A 12 -5.55 7.52 -4.87
CA HIS A 12 -6.73 6.71 -4.55
C HIS A 12 -7.99 7.59 -4.37
N LEU A 13 -7.86 8.72 -3.67
CA LEU A 13 -8.97 9.65 -3.49
C LEU A 13 -9.43 10.28 -4.82
N ALA A 14 -8.52 10.57 -5.74
CA ALA A 14 -8.86 11.07 -7.07
C ALA A 14 -9.70 10.06 -7.86
N ILE A 15 -9.34 8.77 -7.85
CA ILE A 15 -10.11 7.70 -8.49
C ILE A 15 -11.51 7.61 -7.87
N ILE A 16 -11.61 7.62 -6.54
CA ILE A 16 -12.90 7.55 -5.83
C ILE A 16 -13.79 8.74 -6.19
N ARG A 17 -13.24 9.96 -6.21
CA ARG A 17 -13.97 11.18 -6.60
C ARG A 17 -14.44 11.14 -8.05
N ALA A 18 -13.65 10.52 -8.95
CA ALA A 18 -14.00 10.37 -10.35
C ALA A 18 -15.26 9.51 -10.58
N THR A 19 -15.62 8.64 -9.63
CA THR A 19 -16.87 7.85 -9.69
C THR A 19 -18.14 8.70 -9.60
N LYS A 20 -18.02 9.95 -9.10
CA LYS A 20 -19.16 10.86 -8.80
C LYS A 20 -20.24 10.23 -7.92
N ASN A 21 -19.86 9.24 -7.10
CA ASN A 21 -20.77 8.58 -6.18
C ASN A 21 -20.52 9.10 -4.74
N PRO A 22 -21.50 9.80 -4.13
CA PRO A 22 -21.35 10.37 -2.80
C PRO A 22 -21.15 9.32 -1.70
N VAL A 23 -21.65 8.09 -1.89
CA VAL A 23 -21.40 6.97 -0.96
C VAL A 23 -19.92 6.61 -0.95
N PHE A 24 -19.31 6.51 -2.15
CA PHE A 24 -17.88 6.22 -2.26
C PHE A 24 -17.01 7.36 -1.75
N ALA A 25 -17.45 8.62 -1.88
CA ALA A 25 -16.74 9.76 -1.31
C ALA A 25 -16.60 9.66 0.23
N ASN A 26 -17.67 9.29 0.93
CA ASN A 26 -17.62 9.06 2.38
C ASN A 26 -16.74 7.86 2.74
N LEU A 27 -16.83 6.77 1.98
CA LEU A 27 -15.98 5.59 2.17
C LEU A 27 -14.50 5.90 1.92
N GLY A 28 -14.20 6.79 0.98
CA GLY A 28 -12.84 7.21 0.63
C GLY A 28 -12.09 7.83 1.80
N SER A 29 -12.77 8.54 2.69
CA SER A 29 -12.15 9.10 3.92
C SER A 29 -11.67 7.99 4.87
N ILE A 30 -12.48 6.94 5.04
CA ILE A 30 -12.15 5.78 5.88
C ILE A 30 -10.99 4.98 5.25
N ILE A 31 -11.09 4.72 3.94
CA ILE A 31 -10.03 4.05 3.18
C ILE A 31 -8.73 4.85 3.28
N GLY A 32 -8.80 6.18 3.18
CA GLY A 32 -7.64 7.05 3.27
C GLY A 32 -6.91 6.98 4.61
N ALA A 33 -7.66 6.91 5.71
CA ALA A 33 -7.09 6.72 7.05
C ALA A 33 -6.43 5.35 7.20
N ALA A 34 -7.10 4.28 6.72
CA ALA A 34 -6.56 2.91 6.77
C ALA A 34 -5.29 2.75 5.91
N LEU A 35 -5.28 3.34 4.70
CA LEU A 35 -4.12 3.37 3.82
C LEU A 35 -2.96 4.15 4.44
N SER A 36 -3.21 5.33 4.99
CA SER A 36 -2.17 6.13 5.66
C SER A 36 -1.52 5.38 6.82
N SER A 37 -2.31 4.66 7.63
CA SER A 37 -1.80 3.81 8.70
C SER A 37 -0.95 2.64 8.16
N SER A 38 -1.47 1.94 7.14
CA SER A 38 -0.79 0.80 6.51
C SER A 38 0.53 1.22 5.84
N PHE A 39 0.52 2.36 5.15
CA PHE A 39 1.71 2.91 4.51
C PHE A 39 2.76 3.31 5.53
N ARG A 40 2.40 4.01 6.62
CA ARG A 40 3.35 4.35 7.69
C ARG A 40 4.04 3.13 8.30
N LEU A 41 3.36 1.99 8.36
CA LEU A 41 3.95 0.73 8.83
C LEU A 41 4.86 0.08 7.78
N THR A 42 4.52 0.21 6.50
CA THR A 42 5.20 -0.46 5.37
C THR A 42 6.32 0.34 4.71
N THR A 43 6.36 1.67 4.84
CA THR A 43 7.35 2.54 4.15
C THR A 43 8.78 2.48 4.69
N SER A 44 9.12 1.54 5.58
CA SER A 44 10.51 1.29 5.99
C SER A 44 11.30 0.44 4.98
N LEU A 45 10.68 -0.03 3.89
CA LEU A 45 11.31 -0.93 2.91
C LEU A 45 11.51 -0.25 1.55
N THR A 46 12.70 0.32 1.34
CA THR A 46 13.16 0.88 0.06
C THR A 46 13.06 -0.11 -1.12
N HIS A 47 13.05 -1.42 -0.85
CA HIS A 47 13.05 -2.47 -1.87
C HIS A 47 11.75 -2.58 -2.69
N SER A 48 10.60 -2.12 -2.17
CA SER A 48 9.30 -2.27 -2.86
C SER A 48 8.87 -1.01 -3.63
N TYR A 49 9.63 0.10 -3.56
CA TYR A 49 9.19 1.40 -4.07
C TYR A 49 8.92 1.42 -5.59
N GLU A 50 9.90 1.00 -6.39
CA GLU A 50 9.77 1.00 -7.86
C GLU A 50 8.65 0.08 -8.33
N ARG A 51 8.51 -1.08 -7.68
CA ARG A 51 7.46 -2.06 -7.98
C ARG A 51 6.07 -1.50 -7.66
N THR A 52 5.92 -0.83 -6.52
CA THR A 52 4.67 -0.18 -6.13
C THR A 52 4.33 0.96 -7.07
N LEU A 53 5.31 1.77 -7.48
CA LEU A 53 5.09 2.87 -8.42
C LEU A 53 4.65 2.36 -9.80
N ALA A 54 5.30 1.31 -10.31
CA ALA A 54 4.91 0.67 -11.57
C ALA A 54 3.46 0.13 -11.51
N ALA A 55 3.08 -0.52 -10.41
CA ALA A 55 1.73 -1.04 -10.21
C ALA A 55 0.66 0.07 -10.16
N HIS A 56 0.97 1.25 -9.60
CA HIS A 56 0.09 2.42 -9.69
C HIS A 56 -0.05 2.93 -11.14
N GLY A 57 1.05 2.93 -11.90
CA GLY A 57 1.05 3.26 -13.33
C GLY A 57 0.14 2.34 -14.14
N ASP A 58 0.16 1.03 -13.87
CA ASP A 58 -0.70 0.06 -14.54
C ASP A 58 -2.20 0.33 -14.30
N VAL A 59 -2.56 0.70 -13.06
CA VAL A 59 -3.93 1.13 -12.74
C VAL A 59 -4.30 2.38 -13.53
N LEU A 60 -3.44 3.39 -13.51
CA LEU A 60 -3.69 4.66 -14.17
C LEU A 60 -3.95 4.44 -15.67
N GLU A 61 -3.10 3.67 -16.33
CA GLU A 61 -3.24 3.38 -17.76
C GLU A 61 -4.51 2.58 -18.05
N ALA A 62 -4.84 1.58 -17.24
CA ALA A 62 -6.07 0.82 -17.41
C ALA A 62 -7.33 1.69 -17.26
N ILE A 63 -7.33 2.64 -16.30
CA ILE A 63 -8.42 3.61 -16.15
C ILE A 63 -8.46 4.55 -17.35
N ARG A 64 -7.32 5.10 -17.77
CA ARG A 64 -7.19 6.02 -18.91
C ARG A 64 -7.72 5.39 -20.21
N LEU A 65 -7.42 4.11 -20.42
CA LEU A 65 -7.87 3.31 -21.56
C LEU A 65 -9.29 2.74 -21.40
N ARG A 66 -9.99 3.05 -20.29
CA ARG A 66 -11.35 2.58 -19.98
C ARG A 66 -11.49 1.06 -19.99
N GLN A 67 -10.52 0.37 -19.38
CA GLN A 67 -10.48 -1.09 -19.27
C GLN A 67 -10.81 -1.52 -17.83
N PRO A 68 -12.11 -1.63 -17.46
CA PRO A 68 -12.53 -1.82 -16.07
C PRO A 68 -12.00 -3.11 -15.45
N ASP A 69 -12.00 -4.22 -16.20
CA ASP A 69 -11.51 -5.51 -15.70
C ASP A 69 -10.00 -5.50 -15.45
N ILE A 70 -9.25 -4.78 -16.29
CA ILE A 70 -7.79 -4.63 -16.15
C ILE A 70 -7.49 -3.74 -14.95
N ALA A 71 -8.18 -2.60 -14.82
CA ALA A 71 -8.03 -1.69 -13.69
C ALA A 71 -8.34 -2.41 -12.36
N ARG A 72 -9.39 -3.24 -12.33
CA ARG A 72 -9.72 -4.06 -11.17
C ARG A 72 -8.60 -5.03 -10.81
N ARG A 73 -8.07 -5.77 -11.79
CA ARG A 73 -6.96 -6.71 -11.55
C ARG A 73 -5.70 -6.00 -11.06
N ALA A 74 -5.34 -4.88 -11.67
CA ALA A 74 -4.18 -4.08 -11.26
C ALA A 74 -4.34 -3.58 -9.81
N MET A 75 -5.54 -3.12 -9.44
CA MET A 75 -5.81 -2.64 -8.09
C MET A 75 -5.79 -3.77 -7.03
N LEU A 76 -6.24 -4.97 -7.39
CA LEU A 76 -6.05 -6.16 -6.54
C LEU A 76 -4.56 -6.50 -6.37
N GLY A 77 -3.78 -6.36 -7.45
CA GLY A 77 -2.32 -6.51 -7.39
C GLY A 77 -1.69 -5.59 -6.35
N LEU A 78 -2.08 -4.31 -6.28
CA LEU A 78 -1.59 -3.37 -5.25
C LEU A 78 -1.90 -3.85 -3.82
N ILE A 79 -3.07 -4.44 -3.58
CA ILE A 79 -3.43 -5.01 -2.28
C ILE A 79 -2.50 -6.18 -1.93
N ASP A 80 -2.17 -7.03 -2.90
CA ASP A 80 -1.24 -8.14 -2.70
C ASP A 80 0.18 -7.65 -2.40
N ILE A 81 0.64 -6.57 -3.06
CA ILE A 81 1.93 -5.95 -2.74
C ILE A 81 1.94 -5.48 -1.28
N ALA A 82 0.94 -4.67 -0.88
CA ALA A 82 0.84 -4.13 0.47
C ALA A 82 0.75 -5.23 1.55
N SER A 83 -0.01 -6.30 1.26
CA SER A 83 -0.16 -7.44 2.17
C SER A 83 1.14 -8.21 2.36
N ASN A 84 1.90 -8.42 1.28
CA ASN A 84 3.19 -9.08 1.33
C ASN A 84 4.25 -8.24 2.06
N ASP A 85 4.27 -6.92 1.84
CA ASP A 85 5.18 -6.00 2.54
C ASP A 85 4.90 -6.02 4.05
N LEU A 86 3.62 -5.99 4.45
CA LEU A 86 3.22 -6.07 5.86
C LEU A 86 3.63 -7.41 6.50
N ALA A 87 3.40 -8.53 5.81
CA ALA A 87 3.82 -9.85 6.29
C ALA A 87 5.36 -10.00 6.36
N GLY A 88 6.10 -9.30 5.47
CA GLY A 88 7.55 -9.19 5.54
C GLY A 88 8.02 -8.52 6.83
N ILE A 89 7.37 -7.39 7.19
CA ILE A 89 7.69 -6.64 8.41
C ILE A 89 7.44 -7.46 9.66
N GLU A 90 6.33 -8.19 9.74
CA GLU A 90 6.05 -9.05 10.88
C GLU A 90 7.11 -10.15 11.05
N ARG A 91 7.56 -10.74 9.94
CA ARG A 91 8.63 -11.74 9.93
C ARG A 91 9.97 -11.14 10.39
N ASP A 92 10.34 -9.97 9.90
CA ASP A 92 11.60 -9.32 10.28
C ASP A 92 11.59 -8.88 11.75
N ARG A 93 10.46 -8.36 12.23
CA ARG A 93 10.27 -7.99 13.64
C ARG A 93 10.41 -9.21 14.56
N PHE A 94 9.88 -10.37 14.16
CA PHE A 94 10.03 -11.61 14.90
C PHE A 94 11.48 -12.13 14.88
N ARG A 95 12.14 -12.11 13.72
CA ARG A 95 13.56 -12.50 13.58
C ARG A 95 14.48 -11.66 14.47
N TYR A 96 14.27 -10.34 14.53
CA TYR A 96 15.08 -9.45 15.35
C TYR A 96 14.88 -9.71 16.85
N SER A 97 13.63 -9.93 17.29
CA SER A 97 13.31 -10.25 18.70
C SER A 97 13.93 -11.59 19.14
N PHE A 98 13.92 -12.60 18.28
CA PHE A 98 14.53 -13.91 18.55
C PHE A 98 16.08 -13.86 18.54
N ALA A 99 16.68 -13.02 17.70
CA ALA A 99 18.12 -12.78 17.70
C ALA A 99 18.58 -12.04 18.98
N ALA A 100 17.81 -11.05 19.43
CA ALA A 100 18.09 -10.28 20.65
C ALA A 100 17.96 -11.13 21.92
N SER A 101 17.03 -12.10 21.97
CA SER A 101 16.87 -12.99 23.13
C SER A 101 18.01 -14.02 23.26
N LYS A 102 18.58 -14.47 22.13
CA LYS A 102 19.68 -15.46 22.09
C LYS A 102 21.04 -14.89 22.52
N GLN A 103 21.22 -13.57 22.48
CA GLN A 103 22.43 -12.90 23.00
C GLN A 103 22.40 -12.70 24.53
N ARG A 104 21.21 -12.70 25.15
CA ARG A 104 21.05 -12.46 26.59
C ARG A 104 21.19 -13.72 27.46
N THR A 105 21.12 -14.92 26.86
CA THR A 105 21.26 -16.22 27.55
C THR A 105 22.64 -16.86 27.41
N ARG A 106 23.62 -16.15 26.84
CA ARG A 106 25.03 -16.58 26.71
C ARG A 106 25.98 -15.84 27.67
N GLY A 107 25.47 -15.33 28.78
CA GLY A 107 26.25 -14.69 29.87
C GLY A 107 26.22 -15.54 31.12
#